data_AF-A0A954Y8M4-F1
#
_entry.id   AF-A0A954Y8M4-F1
#
_cell.length_a   1.000
_cell.length_b   1.000
_cell.length_c   1.000
_cell.angle_alpha   90.00
_cell.angle_beta   90.00
_cell.angle_gamma   90.00
#
_symmetry.space_group_name_H-M   'P 1'
#
loop_
_entity.id
_entity.type
_entity.pdbx_description
1 polymer ?
#
loop_
_entity_poly.entity_id
_entity_poly.type
_entity_poly.pdbx_seq_one_letter_code
_entity_poly.pdbx_strand_id
1 'polypeptide(L)'
;PGAFNPLHEGHRRMAAVAAEVTGHEVTFELSVANVDKPSLDFVEVARRVAQFDQHHCLVTRAPTFVDKATLMPGATFVVGLDTLIRIADEAYYDDSPAVRDDALSHIAGAGCRFLVFGRTFDDEFLTLDDLELPPALAAICTGVSEEVFREDISSTELREAE
;
A
#
# COMPACT_ATOMS: atom_id res chain seq x y z
N PRO A 1 -4.09 1.12 -0.71
CA PRO A 1 -4.52 -0.25 -0.33
C PRO A 1 -4.12 -0.55 1.11
N GLY A 2 -4.94 -1.27 1.89
CA GLY A 2 -4.56 -1.59 3.27
C GLY A 2 -5.48 -2.59 3.96
N ALA A 3 -5.00 -3.14 5.07
CA ALA A 3 -5.78 -4.06 5.90
C ALA A 3 -6.73 -3.33 6.87
N PHE A 4 -6.38 -2.10 7.26
CA PHE A 4 -7.17 -1.19 8.11
C PHE A 4 -7.80 -1.87 9.32
N ASN A 5 -6.96 -2.55 10.11
CA ASN A 5 -7.40 -3.35 11.24
C ASN A 5 -6.59 -3.03 12.51
N PRO A 6 -6.82 -1.87 13.18
CA PRO A 6 -7.80 -0.83 12.83
C PRO A 6 -7.22 0.24 11.87
N LEU A 7 -8.11 1.07 11.35
CA LEU A 7 -7.75 2.35 10.74
C LEU A 7 -7.26 3.30 11.85
N HIS A 8 -6.17 4.02 11.61
CA HIS A 8 -5.52 4.88 12.61
C HIS A 8 -4.96 6.16 11.98
N GLU A 9 -4.40 7.04 12.80
CA GLU A 9 -3.96 8.37 12.39
C GLU A 9 -2.90 8.35 11.27
N GLY A 10 -1.91 7.46 11.37
CA GLY A 10 -0.94 7.26 10.28
C GLY A 10 -1.60 7.03 8.91
N HIS A 11 -2.67 6.23 8.82
CA HIS A 11 -3.39 6.04 7.56
C HIS A 11 -4.10 7.31 7.07
N ARG A 12 -4.69 8.08 7.99
CA ARG A 12 -5.39 9.34 7.65
C ARG A 12 -4.40 10.41 7.18
N ARG A 13 -3.27 10.55 7.86
CA ARG A 13 -2.19 11.45 7.44
C ARG A 13 -1.58 11.04 6.11
N MET A 14 -1.35 9.74 5.86
CA MET A 14 -0.90 9.27 4.54
C MET A 14 -1.88 9.68 3.44
N ALA A 15 -3.19 9.51 3.67
CA ALA A 15 -4.21 9.93 2.71
C ALA A 15 -4.22 11.45 2.49
N ALA A 16 -4.11 12.26 3.55
CA ALA A 16 -4.07 13.72 3.45
C ALA A 16 -2.84 14.20 2.64
N VAL A 17 -1.64 13.72 3.00
CA VAL A 17 -0.40 14.05 2.29
C VAL A 17 -0.46 13.59 0.83
N ALA A 18 -0.97 12.38 0.58
CA ALA A 18 -1.13 11.89 -0.79
C ALA A 18 -2.08 12.75 -1.62
N ALA A 19 -3.16 13.26 -1.02
CA ALA A 19 -4.07 14.18 -1.70
C ALA A 19 -3.37 15.49 -2.08
N GLU A 20 -2.56 16.05 -1.18
CA GLU A 20 -1.78 17.27 -1.42
C GLU A 20 -0.73 17.06 -2.52
N VAL A 21 0.05 15.97 -2.45
CA VAL A 21 1.13 15.68 -3.40
C VAL A 21 0.58 15.38 -4.80
N THR A 22 -0.51 14.62 -4.88
CA THR A 22 -1.07 14.22 -6.17
C THR A 22 -2.05 15.24 -6.74
N GLY A 23 -2.63 16.12 -5.92
CA GLY A 23 -3.73 17.00 -6.31
C GLY A 23 -5.04 16.26 -6.58
N HIS A 24 -5.17 15.00 -6.15
CA HIS A 24 -6.35 14.15 -6.36
C HIS A 24 -6.98 13.73 -5.03
N GLU A 25 -8.27 13.41 -5.05
CA GLU A 25 -8.93 12.81 -3.90
C GLU A 25 -8.42 11.38 -3.66
N VAL A 26 -8.23 11.00 -2.39
CA VAL A 26 -7.79 9.65 -2.02
C VAL A 26 -8.97 8.77 -1.66
N THR A 27 -9.04 7.60 -2.30
CA THR A 27 -9.98 6.53 -1.96
C THR A 27 -9.22 5.39 -1.29
N PHE A 28 -9.69 4.95 -0.13
CA PHE A 28 -9.15 3.77 0.54
C PHE A 28 -9.57 2.51 -0.22
N GLU A 29 -8.75 1.45 -0.15
CA GLU A 29 -9.07 0.19 -0.80
C GLU A 29 -8.82 -0.98 0.17
N LEU A 30 -9.87 -1.73 0.44
CA LEU A 30 -9.87 -2.94 1.26
C LEU A 30 -10.14 -4.15 0.37
N SER A 31 -9.13 -5.00 0.19
CA SER A 31 -9.33 -6.29 -0.49
C SER A 31 -9.84 -7.33 0.48
N VAL A 32 -10.92 -8.02 0.11
CA VAL A 32 -11.48 -9.15 0.87
C VAL A 32 -10.60 -10.40 0.78
N ALA A 33 -9.70 -10.47 -0.20
CA ALA A 33 -8.69 -11.52 -0.34
C ALA A 33 -7.29 -10.94 -0.13
N ASN A 34 -6.40 -11.70 0.49
CA ASN A 34 -5.02 -11.32 0.76
C ASN A 34 -4.11 -12.51 0.48
N VAL A 35 -2.89 -12.26 -0.02
CA VAL A 35 -1.91 -13.32 -0.30
C VAL A 35 -1.44 -13.98 0.99
N ASP A 36 -1.26 -13.20 2.06
CA ASP A 36 -0.66 -13.63 3.33
C ASP A 36 -1.70 -14.06 4.39
N LYS A 37 -2.99 -13.81 4.14
CA LYS A 37 -4.06 -13.93 5.16
C LYS A 37 -5.30 -14.58 4.59
N PRO A 38 -6.09 -15.31 5.41
CA PRO A 38 -7.40 -15.79 5.01
C PRO A 38 -8.29 -14.68 4.47
N SER A 39 -9.20 -15.02 3.55
CA SER A 39 -10.21 -14.08 3.08
C SER A 39 -11.07 -13.59 4.25
N LEU A 40 -11.45 -12.31 4.20
CA LEU A 40 -12.33 -11.70 5.19
C LEU A 40 -13.75 -12.24 5.00
N ASP A 41 -14.45 -12.50 6.11
CA ASP A 41 -15.88 -12.75 6.10
C ASP A 41 -16.68 -11.43 6.03
N PHE A 42 -17.99 -11.53 5.82
CA PHE A 42 -18.86 -10.36 5.70
C PHE A 42 -18.89 -9.49 6.97
N VAL A 43 -18.74 -10.10 8.15
CA VAL A 43 -18.77 -9.39 9.43
C VAL A 43 -17.52 -8.53 9.56
N GLU A 44 -16.37 -9.08 9.23
CA GLU A 44 -15.08 -8.40 9.30
C GLU A 44 -14.95 -7.31 8.22
N VAL A 45 -15.46 -7.55 7.00
CA VAL A 45 -15.57 -6.50 5.99
C VAL A 45 -16.43 -5.34 6.48
N ALA A 46 -17.63 -5.63 6.99
CA ALA A 46 -18.53 -4.58 7.49
C ALA A 46 -17.89 -3.80 8.65
N ARG A 47 -17.25 -4.48 9.60
CA ARG A 47 -16.55 -3.87 10.73
C ARG A 47 -15.43 -2.94 10.26
N ARG A 48 -14.62 -3.37 9.29
CA ARG A 48 -13.50 -2.55 8.79
C ARG A 48 -13.97 -1.37 7.96
N VAL A 49 -14.99 -1.56 7.13
CA VAL A 49 -15.56 -0.51 6.29
C VAL A 49 -16.24 0.58 7.13
N ALA A 50 -16.87 0.22 8.25
CA ALA A 50 -17.52 1.17 9.15
C ALA A 50 -16.55 2.23 9.75
N GLN A 51 -15.24 2.02 9.66
CA GLN A 51 -14.22 2.97 10.12
C GLN A 51 -13.99 4.15 9.15
N PHE A 52 -14.47 4.07 7.91
CA PHE A 52 -14.28 5.12 6.88
C PHE A 52 -15.49 6.05 6.81
N ASP A 53 -15.80 6.73 7.90
CA ASP A 53 -16.91 7.68 8.00
C ASP A 53 -16.71 8.95 7.14
N GLN A 54 -15.46 9.36 6.92
CA GLN A 54 -15.10 10.59 6.20
C GLN A 54 -14.44 10.36 4.83
N HIS A 55 -14.27 9.11 4.40
CA HIS A 55 -13.58 8.79 3.16
C HIS A 55 -14.26 7.66 2.39
N HIS A 56 -14.15 7.70 1.06
CA HIS A 56 -14.57 6.58 0.23
C HIS A 56 -13.68 5.34 0.45
N CYS A 57 -14.30 4.17 0.48
CA CYS A 57 -13.62 2.89 0.59
C CYS A 57 -14.11 1.94 -0.53
N LEU A 58 -13.20 1.58 -1.43
CA LEU A 58 -13.40 0.52 -2.42
C LEU A 58 -13.19 -0.84 -1.74
N VAL A 59 -14.22 -1.68 -1.77
CA VAL A 59 -14.10 -3.09 -1.37
C VAL A 59 -13.88 -3.93 -2.62
N THR A 60 -12.73 -4.59 -2.71
CA THR A 60 -12.36 -5.37 -3.89
C THR A 60 -12.07 -6.83 -3.54
N ARG A 61 -11.88 -7.66 -4.57
CA ARG A 61 -11.27 -8.99 -4.45
C ARG A 61 -9.96 -9.05 -5.26
N ALA A 62 -9.09 -8.06 -5.07
CA ALA A 62 -7.80 -7.96 -5.74
C ALA A 62 -6.65 -8.18 -4.74
N PRO A 63 -6.17 -9.42 -4.54
CA PRO A 63 -5.12 -9.73 -3.58
C PRO A 63 -3.75 -9.17 -3.98
N THR A 64 -3.45 -9.06 -5.27
CA THR A 64 -2.13 -8.59 -5.77
C THR A 64 -2.20 -7.17 -6.36
N PHE A 65 -1.05 -6.52 -6.52
CA PHE A 65 -1.00 -5.23 -7.22
C PHE A 65 -1.23 -5.34 -8.73
N VAL A 66 -1.00 -6.50 -9.33
CA VAL A 66 -1.40 -6.80 -10.72
C VAL A 66 -2.92 -6.79 -10.85
N ASP A 67 -3.63 -7.45 -9.93
CA ASP A 67 -5.10 -7.44 -9.90
C ASP A 67 -5.62 -6.02 -9.69
N LYS A 68 -5.01 -5.27 -8.76
CA LYS A 68 -5.39 -3.88 -8.48
C LYS A 68 -5.17 -2.98 -9.69
N ALA A 69 -4.03 -3.11 -10.38
CA ALA A 69 -3.73 -2.34 -11.59
C ALA A 69 -4.70 -2.66 -12.73
N THR A 70 -5.14 -3.92 -12.82
CA THR A 70 -6.15 -4.35 -13.80
C THR A 70 -7.53 -3.76 -13.49
N LEU A 71 -7.92 -3.69 -12.22
CA LEU A 71 -9.20 -3.10 -11.80
C LEU A 71 -9.19 -1.55 -11.82
N MET A 72 -8.04 -0.93 -11.56
CA MET A 72 -7.89 0.51 -11.37
C MET A 72 -6.73 1.05 -12.24
N PRO A 73 -6.85 0.98 -13.59
CA PRO A 73 -5.80 1.48 -14.48
C PRO A 73 -5.58 2.98 -14.28
N GLY A 74 -4.32 3.41 -14.35
CA GLY A 74 -3.92 4.80 -14.13
C GLY A 74 -3.89 5.25 -12.66
N ALA A 75 -4.20 4.38 -11.70
CA ALA A 75 -4.17 4.73 -10.28
C ALA A 75 -2.74 4.95 -9.75
N THR A 76 -2.59 5.94 -8.88
CA THR A 76 -1.41 6.06 -8.00
C THR A 76 -1.71 5.35 -6.69
N PHE A 77 -1.05 4.22 -6.44
CA PHE A 77 -1.20 3.49 -5.20
C PHE A 77 -0.38 4.13 -4.09
N VAL A 78 -1.07 4.55 -3.03
CA VAL A 78 -0.45 5.03 -1.79
C VAL A 78 -0.10 3.82 -0.91
N VAL A 79 1.19 3.65 -0.62
CA VAL A 79 1.73 2.50 0.12
C VAL A 79 2.83 2.92 1.10
N GLY A 80 2.98 2.17 2.18
CA GLY A 80 4.14 2.27 3.07
C GLY A 80 5.32 1.44 2.55
N LEU A 81 6.52 1.71 3.08
CA LEU A 81 7.76 1.05 2.70
C LEU A 81 7.69 -0.48 2.84
N ASP A 82 7.07 -1.00 3.91
CA ASP A 82 6.87 -2.43 4.15
C ASP A 82 6.04 -3.13 3.06
N THR A 83 5.12 -2.40 2.43
CA THR A 83 4.35 -2.93 1.30
C THR A 83 5.15 -2.87 0.02
N LEU A 84 5.96 -1.83 -0.18
CA LEU A 84 6.83 -1.73 -1.35
C LEU A 84 7.90 -2.82 -1.37
N ILE A 85 8.51 -3.13 -0.22
CA ILE A 85 9.49 -4.21 -0.08
C ILE A 85 8.88 -5.54 -0.56
N ARG A 86 7.65 -5.86 -0.14
CA ARG A 86 6.95 -7.07 -0.59
C ARG A 86 6.60 -7.07 -2.09
N ILE A 87 6.35 -5.89 -2.67
CA ILE A 87 6.14 -5.79 -4.13
C ILE A 87 7.43 -6.14 -4.89
N ALA A 88 8.61 -5.81 -4.33
CA ALA A 88 9.91 -6.07 -4.92
C ALA A 88 10.44 -7.50 -4.68
N ASP A 89 9.93 -8.17 -3.65
CA ASP A 89 10.38 -9.48 -3.16
C ASP A 89 9.89 -10.63 -4.07
N GLU A 90 10.85 -11.41 -4.58
CA GLU A 90 10.63 -12.53 -5.50
C GLU A 90 9.85 -13.69 -4.87
N ALA A 91 9.83 -13.79 -3.53
CA ALA A 91 9.06 -14.78 -2.80
C ALA A 91 7.54 -14.64 -3.06
N TYR A 92 7.07 -13.47 -3.52
CA TYR A 92 5.68 -13.24 -3.91
C TYR A 92 5.39 -13.59 -5.38
N TYR A 93 6.38 -14.11 -6.11
CA TYR A 93 6.32 -14.38 -7.55
C TYR A 93 6.92 -15.74 -7.90
N ASP A 94 6.56 -16.77 -7.12
CA ASP A 94 7.06 -18.16 -7.30
C ASP A 94 8.59 -18.25 -7.33
N ASP A 95 9.27 -17.42 -6.53
CA ASP A 95 10.74 -17.28 -6.48
C ASP A 95 11.36 -16.96 -7.85
N SER A 96 10.63 -16.25 -8.72
CA SER A 96 11.05 -15.95 -10.08
C SER A 96 11.18 -14.44 -10.34
N PRO A 97 12.41 -13.93 -10.53
CA PRO A 97 12.63 -12.55 -10.96
C PRO A 97 11.90 -12.20 -12.25
N ALA A 98 11.80 -13.15 -13.20
CA ALA A 98 11.12 -12.92 -14.47
C ALA A 98 9.61 -12.71 -14.27
N VAL A 99 8.96 -13.51 -13.42
CA VAL A 99 7.53 -13.34 -13.10
C VAL A 99 7.28 -12.04 -12.36
N ARG A 100 8.16 -11.66 -11.43
CA ARG A 100 8.12 -10.33 -10.77
C ARG A 100 8.22 -9.22 -11.81
N ASP A 101 9.21 -9.26 -12.68
CA ASP A 101 9.46 -8.19 -13.64
C ASP A 101 8.34 -8.06 -14.68
N ASP A 102 7.72 -9.17 -15.08
CA ASP A 102 6.49 -9.17 -15.89
C ASP A 102 5.31 -8.53 -15.15
N ALA A 103 5.13 -8.84 -13.86
CA ALA A 103 4.11 -8.24 -13.02
C ALA A 103 4.32 -6.71 -12.85
N LEU A 104 5.55 -6.28 -12.62
CA LEU A 104 5.92 -4.87 -12.55
C LEU A 104 5.67 -4.15 -13.89
N SER A 105 6.00 -4.81 -15.00
CA SER A 105 5.75 -4.31 -16.35
C SER A 105 4.25 -4.17 -16.63
N HIS A 106 3.43 -5.11 -16.17
CA HIS A 106 1.97 -5.02 -16.26
C HIS A 106 1.43 -3.81 -15.48
N ILE A 107 1.87 -3.62 -14.24
CA ILE A 107 1.46 -2.49 -13.39
C ILE A 107 1.86 -1.16 -14.05
N ALA A 108 3.10 -1.05 -14.54
CA ALA A 108 3.58 0.13 -15.24
C ALA A 108 2.80 0.39 -16.55
N GLY A 109 2.53 -0.66 -17.31
CA GLY A 109 1.78 -0.64 -18.58
C GLY A 109 0.30 -0.28 -18.41
N ALA A 110 -0.31 -0.63 -17.27
CA ALA A 110 -1.63 -0.15 -16.87
C ALA A 110 -1.65 1.34 -16.48
N GLY A 111 -0.49 2.02 -16.53
CA GLY A 111 -0.34 3.43 -16.16
C GLY A 111 -0.30 3.67 -14.65
N CYS A 112 -0.23 2.61 -13.84
CA CYS A 112 -0.21 2.75 -12.39
C CYS A 112 1.15 3.21 -11.88
N ARG A 113 1.14 3.90 -10.73
CA ARG A 113 2.33 4.43 -10.05
C ARG A 113 2.22 4.15 -8.55
N PHE A 114 3.31 4.35 -7.81
CA PHE A 114 3.36 4.24 -6.37
C PHE A 114 3.81 5.54 -5.73
N LEU A 115 3.05 6.02 -4.75
CA LEU A 115 3.50 7.05 -3.82
C LEU A 115 3.86 6.36 -2.50
N VAL A 116 5.13 6.46 -2.14
CA VAL A 116 5.77 5.62 -1.13
C VAL A 116 6.07 6.45 0.11
N PHE A 117 5.53 6.01 1.25
CA PHE A 117 5.75 6.64 2.54
C PHE A 117 6.80 5.86 3.33
N GLY A 118 7.76 6.60 3.89
CA GLY A 118 8.81 6.04 4.75
C GLY A 118 8.25 5.45 6.04
N ARG A 119 9.08 4.65 6.72
CA ARG A 119 8.69 3.94 7.94
C ARG A 119 9.90 3.68 8.83
N THR A 120 9.68 3.69 10.13
CA THR A 120 10.70 3.30 11.12
C THR A 120 10.85 1.78 11.16
N PHE A 121 12.10 1.32 11.01
CA PHE A 121 12.55 -0.06 11.21
C PHE A 121 13.71 -0.04 12.20
N ASP A 122 13.64 -0.82 13.28
CA ASP A 122 14.72 -0.96 14.28
C ASP A 122 15.34 0.40 14.73
N ASP A 123 14.49 1.38 15.08
CA ASP A 123 14.84 2.75 15.48
C ASP A 123 15.41 3.67 14.38
N GLU A 124 15.49 3.21 13.14
CA GLU A 124 15.91 4.01 11.98
C GLU A 124 14.73 4.30 11.04
N PHE A 125 14.56 5.57 10.64
CA PHE A 125 13.53 5.95 9.68
C PHE A 125 14.04 5.76 8.25
N LEU A 126 13.44 4.82 7.52
CA LEU A 126 13.82 4.51 6.15
C LEU A 126 12.81 5.11 5.15
N THR A 127 13.34 5.55 4.01
CA THR A 127 12.59 6.14 2.90
C THR A 127 12.76 5.31 1.62
N LEU A 128 12.15 5.77 0.52
CA LEU A 128 12.33 5.13 -0.78
C LEU A 128 13.80 5.12 -1.23
N ASP A 129 14.57 6.16 -0.90
CA ASP A 129 15.96 6.33 -1.34
C ASP A 129 16.91 5.35 -0.66
N ASP A 130 16.49 4.72 0.43
CA ASP A 130 17.25 3.74 1.20
C ASP A 130 17.04 2.30 0.69
N LEU A 131 16.16 2.09 -0.29
CA LEU A 131 15.85 0.77 -0.85
C LEU A 131 16.59 0.49 -2.16
N GLU A 132 17.16 -0.71 -2.27
CA GLU A 132 17.60 -1.28 -3.54
C GLU A 132 16.42 -1.93 -4.27
N LEU A 133 15.85 -1.24 -5.26
CA LEU A 133 14.68 -1.72 -6.01
C LEU A 133 15.03 -2.19 -7.42
N PRO A 134 14.28 -3.17 -7.97
CA PRO A 134 14.32 -3.47 -9.40
C PRO A 134 14.08 -2.20 -10.23
N PRO A 135 14.85 -1.94 -11.31
CA PRO A 135 14.74 -0.70 -12.08
C PRO A 135 13.32 -0.40 -12.59
N ALA A 136 12.56 -1.44 -12.95
CA ALA A 136 11.17 -1.32 -13.39
C ALA A 136 10.26 -0.77 -12.29
N LEU A 137 10.46 -1.19 -11.04
CA LEU A 137 9.69 -0.70 -9.90
C LEU A 137 10.12 0.72 -9.51
N ALA A 138 11.43 0.98 -9.46
CA ALA A 138 11.95 2.32 -9.16
C ALA A 138 11.39 3.39 -10.12
N ALA A 139 11.29 3.07 -11.41
CA ALA A 139 10.78 3.99 -12.44
C ALA A 139 9.31 4.39 -12.27
N ILE A 140 8.53 3.66 -11.47
CA ILE A 140 7.10 3.94 -11.20
C ILE A 140 6.84 4.35 -9.75
N CYS A 141 7.88 4.57 -8.94
CA CYS A 141 7.79 4.99 -7.56
C CYS A 141 8.14 6.47 -7.38
N THR A 142 7.50 7.13 -6.42
CA THR A 142 7.87 8.45 -5.92
C THR A 142 7.82 8.41 -4.40
N GLY A 143 8.89 8.82 -3.75
CA GLY A 143 9.00 8.86 -2.29
C GLY A 143 8.42 10.15 -1.73
N VAL A 144 7.79 10.07 -0.56
CA VAL A 144 7.49 11.22 0.30
C VAL A 144 8.63 11.39 1.28
N SER A 145 9.17 12.61 1.39
CA SER A 145 10.28 12.90 2.30
C SER A 145 9.87 12.82 3.77
N GLU A 146 10.82 12.52 4.64
CA GLU A 146 10.60 12.47 6.10
C GLU A 146 10.06 13.80 6.65
N GLU A 147 10.52 14.93 6.12
CA GLU A 147 10.05 16.27 6.51
C GLU A 147 8.53 16.44 6.28
N VAL A 148 7.99 15.80 5.25
CA VAL A 148 6.56 15.85 4.90
C VAL A 148 5.77 14.81 5.69
N PHE A 149 6.34 13.63 5.90
CA PHE A 149 5.66 12.55 6.61
C PHE A 149 6.62 11.71 7.45
N ARG A 150 6.32 11.65 8.75
CA ARG A 150 6.87 10.69 9.71
C ARG A 150 5.80 10.34 10.72
N GLU A 151 5.47 9.06 10.82
CA GLU A 151 4.48 8.50 11.75
C GLU A 151 4.96 7.14 12.24
N ASP A 152 5.09 7.00 13.56
CA ASP A 152 5.62 5.79 14.24
C ASP A 152 4.47 4.96 14.85
N ILE A 153 3.35 4.83 14.13
CA ILE A 153 2.15 4.13 14.61
C ILE A 153 1.84 2.95 13.68
N SER A 154 1.70 1.74 14.23
CA SER A 154 1.20 0.57 13.49
C SER A 154 -0.12 0.02 14.04
N SER A 155 -0.96 -0.54 13.16
CA SER A 155 -2.16 -1.27 13.58
C SER A 155 -1.86 -2.48 14.48
N THR A 156 -0.65 -3.05 14.43
CA THR A 156 -0.30 -4.22 15.25
C THR A 156 -0.12 -3.82 16.70
N GLU A 157 0.65 -2.77 16.97
CA GLU A 157 0.86 -2.23 18.32
C GLU A 157 -0.46 -1.77 18.95
N LEU A 158 -1.33 -1.15 18.16
CA LEU A 158 -2.65 -0.72 18.64
C LEU A 158 -3.55 -1.89 19.08
N ARG A 159 -3.44 -3.06 18.42
CA ARG A 159 -4.19 -4.26 18.84
C ARG A 159 -3.60 -4.93 20.08
N GLU A 160 -2.30 -4.76 20.32
CA GLU A 160 -1.63 -5.31 21.51
C GLU A 160 -1.84 -4.43 22.75
N ALA A 161 -2.18 -3.15 22.55
CA ALA A 161 -2.47 -2.19 23.60
C ALA A 161 -3.93 -2.22 24.11
N GLU A 162 -4.82 -2.99 23.47
CA GLU A 162 -6.25 -3.16 23.80
C GLU A 162 -6.50 -4.45 24.59
#